data_AF-A0A9X6RNN5-F1
#
_entry.id   AF-A0A9X6RNN5-F1
#
_cell.length_a   1.000
_cell.length_b   1.000
_cell.length_c   1.000
_cell.angle_alpha   90.00
_cell.angle_beta   90.00
_cell.angle_gamma   90.00
#
_symmetry.space_group_name_H-M   'P 1'
#
loop_
_entity.id
_entity.type
_entity.pdbx_description
1 polymer ?
#
loop_
_entity_poly.entity_id
_entity_poly.type
_entity_poly.pdbx_seq_one_letter_code
_entity_poly.pdbx_strand_id
1 'polypeptide(L)'
;MPFRDCAAQSSNRAGVYFPIWLTLGSYFPVAATTLVYITLFVWLRTQSAWVSHDDVSLDRLRQHGVIRRRLVITRMLCVFWLWYCLCYLPSTVAVVLFPLLTWRNQISLRLWAKVLQLSGYAFSPIIFLALNADYQRGVQKVVSKLCGQSSQRSEASFLEMQQPWKKASHSRALKDKPEFSLGRSPLVSPSPKDCETGSIADFFFKFYYDHQELFTGHLKQQFTIVTINDCDDSTLEVANFMRDTKALLALSVPISDLSDIDRYPTVLNFFSMPDAYFVHTVALLAQRFRWSGINMLCNIEGGFERKLCQHFDEFLQTSVARNMEIHKTFVALKYEDELHANFTAVYPQLTSQRVIMVLLGPSLLRTFMIGAHSRNMTNGDYIFLAFGILGIPSQNAFFWRKNQTDDKEAFLAFRSLLIIADSEGDHNGPQEVNWKVHAEIKRRYNISQKIEEEVQ
;
A
#
# COMPACT_ATOMS: atom_id res chain seq x y z
N MET A 1 -16.05 -1.84 -0.89
CA MET A 1 -15.55 -1.03 0.26
C MET A 1 -14.08 -0.69 0.00
N PRO A 2 -13.68 0.58 -0.18
CA PRO A 2 -12.41 0.87 -0.87
C PRO A 2 -11.19 1.09 0.05
N PHE A 3 -11.27 0.84 1.36
CA PHE A 3 -10.10 1.03 2.25
C PHE A 3 -9.92 -0.18 3.16
N ARG A 4 -9.28 -1.22 2.63
CA ARG A 4 -8.86 -2.39 3.40
C ARG A 4 -7.40 -2.15 3.83
N ASP A 5 -7.21 -1.62 5.04
CA ASP A 5 -5.88 -1.43 5.63
C ASP A 5 -5.20 -2.81 5.78
N CYS A 6 -4.22 -3.13 4.93
CA CYS A 6 -3.48 -4.41 4.99
C CYS A 6 -2.83 -4.65 6.36
N ALA A 7 -2.46 -3.57 7.08
CA ALA A 7 -1.87 -3.63 8.42
C ALA A 7 -2.87 -4.08 9.51
N ALA A 8 -4.16 -3.71 9.40
CA ALA A 8 -5.14 -4.02 10.45
C ALA A 8 -5.48 -5.52 10.51
N GLN A 9 -5.22 -6.26 9.42
CA GLN A 9 -5.51 -7.70 9.35
C GLN A 9 -4.37 -8.56 9.93
N SER A 10 -3.18 -7.99 10.12
CA SER A 10 -2.04 -8.61 10.82
C SER A 10 -2.22 -8.63 12.36
N SER A 11 -3.01 -7.70 12.92
CA SER A 11 -3.17 -7.51 14.38
C SER A 11 -3.74 -8.70 15.16
N ASN A 12 -4.46 -9.62 14.53
CA ASN A 12 -4.99 -10.82 15.21
C ASN A 12 -3.98 -11.98 15.28
N ARG A 13 -2.78 -11.85 14.67
CA ARG A 13 -1.87 -12.98 14.42
C ARG A 13 -0.73 -13.15 15.40
N ALA A 14 -0.24 -12.10 16.08
CA ALA A 14 0.96 -12.20 16.92
C ALA A 14 0.68 -12.46 18.42
N GLY A 15 -0.47 -13.06 18.76
CA GLY A 15 -0.81 -13.41 20.15
C GLY A 15 -0.76 -12.20 21.09
N VAL A 16 -0.49 -12.44 22.38
CA VAL A 16 -0.31 -11.37 23.39
C VAL A 16 0.92 -10.49 23.09
N TYR A 17 1.86 -10.96 22.25
CA TYR A 17 3.05 -10.21 21.88
C TYR A 17 2.76 -9.05 20.94
N PHE A 18 1.78 -9.15 20.04
CA PHE A 18 1.39 -8.02 19.18
C PHE A 18 0.92 -6.79 19.96
N PRO A 19 -0.05 -6.88 20.88
CA PRO A 19 -0.47 -5.70 21.64
C PRO A 19 0.65 -5.19 22.53
N ILE A 20 1.56 -6.04 23.03
CA ILE A 20 2.75 -5.61 23.79
C ILE A 20 3.73 -4.82 22.90
N TRP A 21 4.04 -5.32 21.70
CA TRP A 21 4.91 -4.62 20.76
C TRP A 21 4.27 -3.35 20.20
N LEU A 22 2.97 -3.39 19.91
CA LEU A 22 2.22 -2.22 19.48
C LEU A 22 2.16 -1.20 20.62
N THR A 23 1.95 -1.63 21.87
CA THR A 23 1.96 -0.72 23.02
C THR A 23 3.35 -0.14 23.25
N LEU A 24 4.41 -0.95 23.31
CA LEU A 24 5.77 -0.44 23.46
C LEU A 24 6.15 0.47 22.29
N GLY A 25 5.92 0.04 21.06
CA GLY A 25 6.28 0.79 19.85
C GLY A 25 5.51 2.10 19.67
N SER A 26 4.25 2.19 20.13
CA SER A 26 3.45 3.42 20.02
C SER A 26 3.51 4.29 21.28
N TYR A 27 3.39 3.73 22.48
CA TYR A 27 3.37 4.50 23.72
C TYR A 27 4.76 4.94 24.17
N PHE A 28 5.83 4.17 23.90
CA PHE A 28 7.16 4.58 24.33
C PHE A 28 7.63 5.87 23.64
N PRO A 29 7.54 6.02 22.30
CA PRO A 29 7.89 7.29 21.65
C PRO A 29 6.99 8.44 22.09
N VAL A 30 5.68 8.18 22.29
CA VAL A 30 4.75 9.21 22.75
C VAL A 30 5.09 9.66 24.17
N ALA A 31 5.35 8.74 25.10
CA ALA A 31 5.75 9.07 26.47
C ALA A 31 7.10 9.79 26.51
N ALA A 32 8.09 9.31 25.76
CA ALA A 32 9.41 9.94 25.68
C ALA A 32 9.32 11.37 25.12
N THR A 33 8.57 11.59 24.04
CA THR A 33 8.36 12.93 23.47
C THR A 33 7.59 13.84 24.43
N THR A 34 6.61 13.31 25.17
CA THR A 34 5.90 14.05 26.23
C THR A 34 6.85 14.56 27.30
N LEU A 35 7.72 13.69 27.82
CA LEU A 35 8.71 14.03 28.83
C LEU A 35 9.69 15.09 28.32
N VAL A 36 10.16 14.96 27.08
CA VAL A 36 11.05 15.94 26.44
C VAL A 36 10.34 17.29 26.29
N TYR A 37 9.09 17.33 25.86
CA TYR A 37 8.36 18.61 25.72
C TYR A 37 8.04 19.28 27.05
N ILE A 38 7.64 18.51 28.06
CA ILE A 38 7.40 19.04 29.41
C ILE A 38 8.69 19.59 30.01
N THR A 39 9.81 18.85 29.92
CA THR A 39 11.10 19.31 30.46
C THR A 39 11.59 20.57 29.74
N LEU A 40 11.52 20.63 28.41
CA LEU A 40 11.84 21.84 27.64
C LEU A 40 10.94 23.01 28.00
N PHE A 41 9.64 22.79 28.20
CA PHE A 41 8.71 23.86 28.55
C PHE A 41 8.98 24.42 29.94
N VAL A 42 9.18 23.55 30.94
CA VAL A 42 9.53 23.96 32.31
C VAL A 42 10.89 24.66 32.35
N TRP A 43 11.87 24.14 31.62
CA TRP A 43 13.21 24.74 31.53
C TRP A 43 13.15 26.14 30.88
N LEU A 44 12.41 26.32 29.78
CA LEU A 44 12.25 27.63 29.16
C LEU A 44 11.48 28.61 30.05
N ARG A 45 10.46 28.15 30.78
CA ARG A 45 9.70 28.98 31.74
C ARG A 45 10.60 29.45 32.88
N THR A 46 11.34 28.53 33.50
CA THR A 46 12.27 28.85 34.59
C THR A 46 13.37 29.79 34.12
N GLN A 47 13.96 29.55 32.94
CA GLN A 47 14.97 30.45 32.39
C GLN A 47 14.40 31.85 32.08
N SER A 48 13.17 31.95 31.59
CA SER A 48 12.52 33.24 31.32
C SER A 48 12.27 34.06 32.59
N ALA A 49 12.02 33.41 33.73
CA ALA A 49 11.78 34.08 35.01
C ALA A 49 13.06 34.60 35.67
N TRP A 50 14.22 34.04 35.31
CA TRP A 50 15.52 34.39 35.89
C TRP A 50 16.27 35.51 35.16
N VAL A 51 15.77 36.00 34.02
CA VAL A 51 16.40 37.13 33.33
C VAL A 51 16.05 38.43 34.05
N SER A 52 16.87 38.78 35.05
CA SER A 52 16.82 40.06 35.77
C SER A 52 17.14 41.23 34.85
N HIS A 53 16.48 42.37 35.08
CA HIS A 53 16.29 43.48 34.15
C HIS A 53 17.51 44.41 33.97
N ASP A 54 18.60 44.21 34.73
CA ASP A 54 19.59 45.29 34.96
C ASP A 54 20.87 45.26 34.10
N ASP A 55 21.06 44.33 33.16
CA ASP A 55 22.23 44.38 32.26
C ASP A 55 21.88 44.04 30.81
N VAL A 56 21.72 45.09 29.99
CA VAL A 56 21.38 44.99 28.56
C VAL A 56 22.66 45.17 27.72
N SER A 57 23.38 44.07 27.47
CA SER A 57 24.45 44.06 26.47
C SER A 57 23.90 43.81 25.05
N LEU A 58 24.54 44.39 24.03
CA LEU A 58 24.10 44.27 22.62
C LEU A 58 24.07 42.79 22.14
N ASP A 59 24.96 41.95 22.65
CA ASP A 59 24.97 40.50 22.37
C ASP A 59 23.74 39.77 22.94
N ARG A 60 23.17 40.27 24.06
CA ARG A 60 21.90 39.75 24.60
C ARG A 60 20.74 40.03 23.65
N LEU A 61 20.72 41.15 22.93
CA LEU A 61 19.65 41.45 21.96
C LEU A 61 19.62 40.45 20.79
N ARG A 62 20.79 40.01 20.32
CA ARG A 62 20.88 38.98 19.27
C ARG A 62 20.46 37.61 19.79
N GLN A 63 20.84 37.26 21.02
CA GLN A 63 20.37 36.04 21.70
C GLN A 63 18.85 36.06 21.95
N HIS A 64 18.25 37.22 22.25
CA HIS A 64 16.80 37.35 22.46
C HIS A 64 15.99 36.96 21.22
N GLY A 65 16.49 37.27 20.02
CA GLY A 65 15.85 36.85 18.77
C GLY A 65 15.81 35.33 18.60
N VAL A 66 16.89 34.64 18.95
CA VAL A 66 16.97 33.17 18.89
C VAL A 66 16.08 32.53 19.94
N ILE A 67 16.10 33.04 21.18
CA ILE A 67 15.27 32.54 22.29
C ILE A 67 13.78 32.71 21.97
N ARG A 68 13.37 33.87 21.42
CA ARG A 68 11.99 34.12 21.02
C ARG A 68 11.51 33.15 19.93
N ARG A 69 12.34 32.89 18.91
CA ARG A 69 12.02 31.90 17.87
C ARG A 69 11.88 30.50 18.44
N ARG A 70 12.81 30.08 19.31
CA ARG A 70 12.74 28.77 19.99
C ARG A 70 11.47 28.64 20.82
N LEU A 71 11.09 29.67 21.56
CA LEU A 71 9.86 29.66 22.37
C LEU A 71 8.60 29.53 21.51
N VAL A 72 8.54 30.21 20.35
CA VAL A 72 7.42 30.06 19.40
C VAL A 72 7.36 28.63 18.86
N ILE A 73 8.50 28.06 18.45
CA ILE A 73 8.58 26.68 17.94
C ILE A 73 8.18 25.67 19.03
N THR A 74 8.68 25.82 20.26
CA THR A 74 8.30 24.93 21.37
C THR A 74 6.81 25.02 21.70
N ARG A 75 6.22 26.23 21.69
CA ARG A 75 4.77 26.40 21.89
C ARG A 75 3.98 25.71 20.78
N MET A 76 4.42 25.85 19.54
CA MET A 76 3.80 25.20 18.38
C MET A 76 3.86 23.68 18.48
N LEU A 77 5.04 23.12 18.78
CA LEU A 77 5.23 21.67 18.97
C LEU A 77 4.39 21.12 20.13
N CYS A 78 4.26 21.88 21.23
CA CYS A 78 3.43 21.48 22.36
C CYS A 78 1.94 21.43 21.99
N VAL A 79 1.41 22.44 21.31
CA VAL A 79 0.01 22.43 20.84
C VAL A 79 -0.23 21.31 19.84
N PHE A 80 0.70 21.10 18.90
CA PHE A 80 0.64 20.00 17.94
C PHE A 80 0.64 18.63 18.64
N TRP A 81 1.51 18.44 19.64
CA TRP A 81 1.58 17.21 20.41
C TRP A 81 0.29 16.95 21.22
N LEU A 82 -0.30 18.00 21.83
CA LEU A 82 -1.59 17.89 22.50
C LEU A 82 -2.71 17.48 21.52
N TRP A 83 -2.73 18.07 20.33
CA TRP A 83 -3.67 17.71 19.27
C TRP A 83 -3.48 16.28 18.79
N TYR A 84 -2.23 15.85 18.63
CA TYR A 84 -1.88 14.47 18.31
C TYR A 84 -2.41 13.50 19.38
N CYS A 85 -2.20 13.81 20.65
CA CYS A 85 -2.75 13.02 21.74
C CYS A 85 -4.28 12.96 21.69
N LEU A 86 -4.96 14.06 21.41
CA LEU A 86 -6.41 14.10 21.30
C LEU A 86 -6.94 13.23 20.13
N CYS A 87 -6.24 13.20 19.00
CA CYS A 87 -6.72 12.54 17.78
C CYS A 87 -6.32 11.05 17.70
N TYR A 88 -5.09 10.70 18.08
CA TYR A 88 -4.54 9.37 17.83
C TYR A 88 -4.52 8.48 19.08
N LEU A 89 -4.41 9.06 20.28
CA LEU A 89 -4.31 8.29 21.53
C LEU A 89 -5.62 7.56 21.87
N PRO A 90 -6.83 8.14 21.73
CA PRO A 90 -8.08 7.42 22.01
C PRO A 90 -8.24 6.18 21.14
N SER A 91 -7.86 6.27 19.85
CA SER A 91 -7.93 5.15 18.91
C SER A 91 -6.99 4.01 19.34
N THR A 92 -5.75 4.35 19.69
CA THR A 92 -4.74 3.39 20.16
C THR A 92 -5.16 2.73 21.48
N VAL A 93 -5.63 3.53 22.44
CA VAL A 93 -6.13 3.05 23.74
C VAL A 93 -7.35 2.14 23.56
N ALA A 94 -8.28 2.50 22.67
CA ALA A 94 -9.46 1.68 22.40
C ALA A 94 -9.10 0.31 21.81
N VAL A 95 -8.13 0.26 20.87
CA VAL A 95 -7.66 -1.00 20.27
C VAL A 95 -6.96 -1.88 21.31
N VAL A 96 -6.13 -1.29 22.17
CA VAL A 96 -5.33 -2.03 23.16
C VAL A 96 -6.17 -2.52 24.33
N LEU A 97 -7.02 -1.65 24.91
CA LEU A 97 -7.80 -2.00 26.10
C LEU A 97 -9.06 -2.82 25.76
N PHE A 98 -9.62 -2.64 24.57
CA PHE A 98 -10.89 -3.26 24.17
C PHE A 98 -10.79 -4.02 22.82
N PRO A 99 -9.85 -4.99 22.69
CA PRO A 99 -9.67 -5.73 21.44
C PRO A 99 -10.91 -6.55 21.04
N LEU A 100 -11.66 -7.06 22.02
CA LEU A 100 -12.88 -7.84 21.76
C LEU A 100 -14.07 -6.97 21.35
N LEU A 101 -14.14 -5.72 21.83
CA LEU A 101 -15.26 -4.80 21.57
C LEU A 101 -15.14 -4.11 20.21
N THR A 102 -13.90 -3.79 19.81
CA THR A 102 -13.59 -3.17 18.50
C THR A 102 -13.89 -4.10 17.33
N TRP A 103 -13.76 -5.41 17.53
CA TRP A 103 -13.93 -6.40 16.47
C TRP A 103 -15.37 -6.82 16.21
N ARG A 104 -16.22 -6.88 17.24
CA ARG A 104 -17.42 -7.71 17.11
C ARG A 104 -18.64 -7.05 16.46
N ASN A 105 -18.84 -5.72 16.48
CA ASN A 105 -19.98 -5.09 15.75
C ASN A 105 -20.07 -3.54 15.78
N GLN A 106 -19.05 -2.78 16.23
CA GLN A 106 -19.21 -1.33 16.38
C GLN A 106 -18.64 -0.53 15.19
N ILE A 107 -19.40 -0.53 14.08
CA ILE A 107 -19.13 0.32 12.90
C ILE A 107 -18.94 1.79 13.33
N SER A 108 -19.75 2.27 14.26
CA SER A 108 -19.69 3.64 14.77
C SER A 108 -18.34 3.98 15.39
N LEU A 109 -17.78 3.11 16.23
CA LEU A 109 -16.49 3.36 16.89
C LEU A 109 -15.34 3.39 15.88
N ARG A 110 -15.39 2.52 14.86
CA ARG A 110 -14.42 2.51 13.76
C ARG A 110 -14.51 3.77 12.90
N LEU A 111 -15.72 4.26 12.65
CA LEU A 111 -15.95 5.54 11.95
C LEU A 111 -15.42 6.71 12.78
N TRP A 112 -15.70 6.76 14.08
CA TRP A 112 -15.17 7.80 14.98
C TRP A 112 -13.64 7.78 15.03
N ALA A 113 -13.02 6.60 15.12
CA ALA A 113 -11.57 6.45 15.05
C ALA A 113 -10.99 7.02 13.74
N LYS A 114 -11.61 6.72 12.60
CA LYS A 114 -11.22 7.28 11.29
C LYS A 114 -11.43 8.80 11.24
N VAL A 115 -12.54 9.31 11.76
CA VAL A 115 -12.82 10.76 11.83
C VAL A 115 -11.75 11.47 12.67
N LEU A 116 -11.42 10.94 13.85
CA LEU A 116 -10.36 11.49 14.71
C LEU A 116 -9.00 11.47 13.98
N GLN A 117 -8.66 10.37 13.33
CA GLN A 117 -7.42 10.24 12.55
C GLN A 117 -7.36 11.26 11.41
N LEU A 118 -8.43 11.41 10.64
CA LEU A 118 -8.54 12.39 9.56
C LEU A 118 -8.48 13.82 10.09
N SER A 119 -9.10 14.09 11.23
CA SER A 119 -9.04 15.41 11.88
C SER A 119 -7.62 15.76 12.34
N GLY A 120 -6.84 14.77 12.77
CA GLY A 120 -5.41 14.91 13.04
C GLY A 120 -4.65 15.50 11.85
N TYR A 121 -4.86 14.94 10.66
CA TYR A 121 -4.24 15.43 9.43
C TYR A 121 -4.80 16.79 8.98
N ALA A 122 -6.12 16.98 9.03
CA ALA A 122 -6.78 18.19 8.53
C ALA A 122 -6.45 19.45 9.36
N PHE A 123 -6.35 19.33 10.68
CA PHE A 123 -6.08 20.47 11.55
C PHE A 123 -4.60 20.80 11.71
N SER A 124 -3.70 19.89 11.34
CA SER A 124 -2.26 20.11 11.43
C SER A 124 -1.81 21.41 10.74
N PRO A 125 -2.17 21.68 9.45
CA PRO A 125 -1.84 22.95 8.81
C PRO A 125 -2.47 24.18 9.48
N ILE A 126 -3.68 24.05 10.05
CA ILE A 126 -4.38 25.14 10.74
C ILE A 126 -3.62 25.54 12.01
N ILE A 127 -3.13 24.56 12.78
CA ILE A 127 -2.31 24.80 13.97
C ILE A 127 -1.01 25.52 13.59
N PHE A 128 -0.33 25.07 12.52
CA PHE A 128 0.88 25.73 12.02
C PHE A 128 0.61 27.15 11.53
N LEU A 129 -0.48 27.37 10.80
CA LEU A 129 -0.92 28.70 10.37
C LEU A 129 -1.25 29.61 11.55
N ALA A 130 -1.92 29.11 12.60
CA ALA A 130 -2.32 29.94 13.73
C ALA A 130 -1.13 30.35 14.61
N LEU A 131 -0.12 29.48 14.76
CA LEU A 131 0.94 29.65 15.77
C LEU A 131 2.29 30.12 15.21
N ASN A 132 2.52 30.04 13.90
CA ASN A 132 3.81 30.37 13.31
C ASN A 132 3.69 31.47 12.24
N ALA A 133 4.12 32.67 12.60
CA ALA A 133 4.14 33.83 11.71
C ALA A 133 5.02 33.62 10.46
N ASP A 134 6.10 32.84 10.57
CA ASP A 134 6.95 32.54 9.40
C ASP A 134 6.23 31.56 8.45
N TYR A 135 5.45 30.62 8.99
CA TYR A 135 4.59 29.74 8.20
C TYR A 135 3.48 30.53 7.49
N GLN A 136 2.84 31.48 8.19
CA GLN A 136 1.86 32.40 7.59
C GLN A 136 2.47 33.18 6.42
N ARG A 137 3.67 33.75 6.58
CA ARG A 137 4.37 34.46 5.50
C ARG A 137 4.69 33.53 4.33
N GLY A 138 5.09 32.29 4.60
CA GLY A 138 5.33 31.26 3.57
C GLY A 138 4.08 30.99 2.75
N VAL A 139 2.96 30.72 3.43
CA VAL A 139 1.66 30.48 2.78
C VAL A 139 1.18 31.72 2.03
N GLN A 140 1.31 32.93 2.59
CA GLN A 140 0.99 34.18 1.90
C GLN A 140 1.82 34.37 0.62
N LYS A 141 3.11 33.99 0.62
CA LYS A 141 3.95 34.02 -0.59
C LYS A 141 3.47 33.04 -1.66
N VAL A 142 3.03 31.84 -1.27
CA VAL A 142 2.50 30.84 -2.21
C VAL A 142 1.15 31.29 -2.76
N VAL A 143 0.24 31.74 -1.90
CA VAL A 143 -1.09 32.23 -2.27
C VAL A 143 -0.98 33.48 -3.16
N SER A 144 -0.10 34.42 -2.83
CA SER A 144 0.12 35.62 -3.67
C SER A 144 0.73 35.27 -5.04
N LYS A 145 1.57 34.24 -5.14
CA LYS A 145 2.04 33.75 -6.45
C LYS A 145 0.91 33.13 -7.27
N LEU A 146 0.07 32.32 -6.64
CA LEU A 146 -1.07 31.66 -7.32
C LEU A 146 -2.12 32.68 -7.77
N CYS A 147 -2.48 33.65 -6.92
CA CYS A 147 -3.43 34.72 -7.27
C CYS A 147 -2.81 35.78 -8.20
N GLY A 148 -1.49 36.01 -8.12
CA GLY A 148 -0.78 36.95 -9.00
C GLY A 148 -0.61 36.40 -10.41
N GLN A 149 -0.34 35.10 -10.57
CA GLN A 149 -0.24 34.46 -11.88
C GLN A 149 -1.57 34.43 -12.63
N SER A 150 -2.72 34.33 -11.93
CA SER A 150 -4.02 34.43 -12.62
C SER A 150 -4.28 35.83 -13.18
N SER A 151 -3.76 36.88 -12.54
CA SER A 151 -3.91 38.26 -13.03
C SER A 151 -3.00 38.55 -14.23
N GLN A 152 -1.73 38.11 -14.21
CA GLN A 152 -0.80 38.34 -15.34
C GLN A 152 -1.11 37.47 -16.56
N ARG A 153 -1.67 36.26 -16.39
CA ARG A 153 -2.03 35.42 -17.53
C ARG A 153 -3.23 35.96 -18.31
N SER A 154 -4.16 36.65 -17.65
CA SER A 154 -5.27 37.33 -18.34
C SER A 154 -4.84 38.58 -19.11
N GLU A 155 -3.84 39.34 -18.65
CA GLU A 155 -3.30 40.49 -19.40
C GLU A 155 -2.38 40.08 -20.55
N ALA A 156 -1.54 39.06 -20.37
CA ALA A 156 -0.70 38.53 -21.46
C ALA A 156 -1.56 37.95 -22.60
N SER A 157 -2.67 37.28 -22.27
CA SER A 157 -3.62 36.77 -23.27
C SER A 157 -4.39 37.88 -23.99
N PHE A 158 -4.57 39.05 -23.36
CA PHE A 158 -5.26 40.19 -23.96
C PHE A 158 -4.32 41.05 -24.83
N LEU A 159 -3.04 41.17 -24.45
CA LEU A 159 -2.03 41.89 -25.24
C LEU A 159 -1.49 41.07 -26.41
N GLU A 160 -1.45 39.74 -26.33
CA GLU A 160 -1.09 38.88 -27.47
C GLU A 160 -2.22 38.78 -28.52
N MET A 161 -3.44 39.18 -28.16
CA MET A 161 -4.59 39.25 -29.08
C MET A 161 -4.71 40.62 -29.80
N GLN A 162 -3.84 41.59 -29.50
CA GLN A 162 -3.82 42.92 -30.12
C GLN A 162 -2.57 43.23 -30.98
N GLN A 163 -1.70 42.26 -31.27
CA GLN A 163 -0.65 42.49 -32.27
C GLN A 163 -1.20 42.37 -33.70
N PRO A 164 -1.13 43.44 -34.53
CA PRO A 164 -1.54 43.37 -35.92
C PRO A 164 -0.48 42.64 -36.74
N TRP A 165 -0.85 41.49 -37.29
CA TRP A 165 -0.12 40.82 -38.36
C TRP A 165 0.00 41.74 -39.58
N LYS A 166 1.16 42.40 -39.75
CA LYS A 166 1.58 42.99 -41.02
C LYS A 166 2.41 41.97 -41.81
N LYS A 167 1.78 41.46 -42.87
CA LYS A 167 2.32 41.01 -44.17
C LYS A 167 3.57 40.09 -44.17
N ALA A 168 3.36 38.84 -44.56
CA ALA A 168 3.95 38.30 -45.79
C ALA A 168 3.11 37.13 -46.33
N SER A 169 2.85 37.20 -47.63
CA SER A 169 1.99 36.35 -48.44
C SER A 169 2.64 35.03 -48.85
N HIS A 170 1.90 33.91 -48.82
CA HIS A 170 1.66 33.04 -49.99
C HIS A 170 0.74 31.83 -49.66
N SER A 171 -0.48 31.89 -50.19
CA SER A 171 -1.23 30.86 -50.94
C SER A 171 -1.08 29.36 -50.57
N ARG A 172 -2.13 28.72 -50.04
CA ARG A 172 -3.16 27.96 -50.81
C ARG A 172 -4.08 27.16 -49.88
N ALA A 173 -5.38 27.33 -50.15
CA ALA A 173 -6.54 26.45 -49.94
C ALA A 173 -6.38 25.16 -49.10
N LEU A 174 -7.18 25.06 -48.03
CA LEU A 174 -8.19 23.99 -47.94
C LEU A 174 -9.38 24.45 -47.08
N LYS A 175 -10.58 24.16 -47.59
CA LYS A 175 -11.88 24.37 -46.98
C LYS A 175 -12.11 23.39 -45.82
N ASP A 176 -12.57 23.93 -44.69
CA ASP A 176 -13.76 23.50 -43.93
C ASP A 176 -13.57 23.89 -42.46
N LYS A 177 -14.42 24.81 -41.99
CA LYS A 177 -14.41 25.36 -40.64
C LYS A 177 -15.77 25.07 -40.00
N PRO A 178 -15.84 24.34 -38.88
CA PRO A 178 -17.08 24.25 -38.12
C PRO A 178 -17.29 25.55 -37.33
N GLU A 179 -18.52 26.04 -37.33
CA GLU A 179 -18.96 27.13 -36.46
C GLU A 179 -18.86 26.69 -35.00
N PHE A 180 -18.02 27.40 -34.23
CA PHE A 180 -17.99 27.31 -32.78
C PHE A 180 -18.73 28.53 -32.22
N SER A 181 -19.91 28.29 -31.66
CA SER A 181 -20.71 29.29 -30.95
C SER A 181 -20.07 29.63 -29.61
N LEU A 182 -19.70 30.91 -29.46
CA LEU A 182 -19.09 31.47 -28.26
C LEU A 182 -20.19 31.99 -27.34
N GLY A 183 -20.69 31.12 -26.47
CA GLY A 183 -21.54 31.48 -25.33
C GLY A 183 -20.98 30.88 -24.06
N ARG A 184 -20.23 31.66 -23.27
CA ARG A 184 -19.83 31.27 -21.90
C ARG A 184 -20.27 32.33 -20.90
N SER A 185 -21.27 31.96 -20.12
CA SER A 185 -21.63 32.54 -18.83
C SER A 185 -20.52 32.30 -17.80
N PRO A 186 -20.44 33.10 -16.71
CA PRO A 186 -19.38 33.02 -15.72
C PRO A 186 -19.38 31.67 -14.98
N LEU A 187 -18.18 31.10 -14.83
CA LEU A 187 -17.89 29.83 -14.16
C LEU A 187 -18.36 29.84 -12.71
N VAL A 188 -19.42 29.07 -12.44
CA VAL A 188 -19.74 28.55 -11.12
C VAL A 188 -18.74 27.42 -10.84
N SER A 189 -18.04 27.48 -9.70
CA SER A 189 -17.16 26.41 -9.23
C SER A 189 -17.96 25.09 -9.10
N PRO A 190 -17.48 23.96 -9.65
CA PRO A 190 -18.19 22.69 -9.54
C PRO A 190 -18.33 22.26 -8.08
N SER A 191 -19.47 21.64 -7.76
CA SER A 191 -19.74 21.15 -6.41
C SER A 191 -18.79 19.99 -6.05
N PRO A 192 -18.44 19.78 -4.76
CA PRO A 192 -17.46 18.77 -4.32
C PRO A 192 -17.83 17.30 -4.56
N LYS A 193 -18.90 17.01 -5.31
CA LYS A 193 -19.44 15.64 -5.46
C LYS A 193 -18.78 14.82 -6.57
N ASP A 194 -17.97 15.43 -7.43
CA ASP A 194 -17.28 14.74 -8.52
C ASP A 194 -15.76 14.73 -8.24
N CYS A 195 -15.34 14.06 -7.18
CA CYS A 195 -13.96 13.61 -7.11
C CYS A 195 -13.86 12.44 -8.08
N GLU A 196 -13.47 12.73 -9.33
CA GLU A 196 -13.09 11.70 -10.30
C GLU A 196 -12.13 10.74 -9.59
N THR A 197 -12.45 9.45 -9.67
CA THR A 197 -11.59 8.36 -9.18
C THR A 197 -10.45 8.20 -10.17
N GLY A 198 -9.59 9.21 -10.25
CA GLY A 198 -8.35 9.16 -11.02
C GLY A 198 -7.47 8.03 -10.48
N SER A 199 -6.72 7.39 -11.37
CA SER A 199 -5.72 6.39 -10.97
C SER A 199 -4.73 7.05 -10.01
N ILE A 200 -4.16 6.29 -9.06
CA ILE A 200 -3.06 6.78 -8.21
C ILE A 200 -1.92 7.31 -9.07
N ALA A 201 -1.71 6.71 -10.25
CA ALA A 201 -0.76 7.19 -11.24
C ALA A 201 -1.06 8.64 -11.68
N ASP A 202 -2.32 9.00 -11.93
CA ASP A 202 -2.71 10.36 -12.35
C ASP A 202 -2.40 11.40 -11.27
N PHE A 203 -2.73 11.09 -10.02
CA PHE A 203 -2.40 11.95 -8.88
C PHE A 203 -0.89 12.12 -8.74
N PHE A 204 -0.16 11.02 -8.87
CA PHE A 204 1.29 11.00 -8.78
C PHE A 204 1.94 11.83 -9.92
N PHE A 205 1.52 11.63 -11.17
CA PHE A 205 2.04 12.38 -12.31
C PHE A 205 1.74 13.87 -12.19
N LYS A 206 0.53 14.23 -11.78
CA LYS A 206 0.17 15.62 -11.53
C LYS A 206 1.09 16.26 -10.48
N PHE A 207 1.30 15.57 -9.35
CA PHE A 207 2.21 16.04 -8.31
C PHE A 207 3.64 16.21 -8.82
N TYR A 208 4.14 15.26 -9.61
CA TYR A 208 5.46 15.35 -10.23
C TYR A 208 5.59 16.59 -11.13
N TYR A 209 4.64 16.81 -12.04
CA TYR A 209 4.72 17.94 -12.98
C TYR A 209 4.61 19.28 -12.27
N ASP A 210 3.84 19.33 -11.19
CA ASP A 210 3.73 20.54 -10.38
C ASP A 210 5.00 20.79 -9.55
N HIS A 211 5.81 19.78 -9.24
CA HIS A 211 6.92 19.83 -8.26
C HIS A 211 8.22 19.18 -8.78
N GLN A 212 8.58 19.41 -10.05
CA GLN A 212 9.76 18.79 -10.68
C GLN A 212 11.08 19.06 -9.95
N GLU A 213 11.17 20.15 -9.20
CA GLU A 213 12.34 20.49 -8.37
C GLU A 213 12.66 19.43 -7.31
N LEU A 214 11.66 18.66 -6.85
CA LEU A 214 11.84 17.58 -5.88
C LEU A 214 12.48 16.33 -6.49
N PHE A 215 12.43 16.20 -7.81
CA PHE A 215 12.92 15.03 -8.55
C PHE A 215 14.18 15.32 -9.36
N THR A 216 14.54 16.59 -9.54
CA THR A 216 15.73 17.02 -10.29
C THR A 216 16.95 17.32 -9.41
N GLY A 217 16.82 17.19 -8.09
CA GLY A 217 17.89 17.45 -7.13
C GLY A 217 19.15 16.59 -7.33
N HIS A 218 20.32 17.15 -7.00
CA HIS A 218 21.56 16.38 -6.96
C HIS A 218 21.48 15.31 -5.85
N LEU A 219 21.45 14.04 -6.24
CA LEU A 219 21.40 12.84 -5.37
C LEU A 219 22.38 12.83 -4.19
N LYS A 220 23.45 13.64 -4.24
CA LYS A 220 24.45 13.72 -3.17
C LYS A 220 23.95 14.41 -1.90
N GLN A 221 22.83 15.15 -1.95
CA GLN A 221 22.34 15.93 -0.81
C GLN A 221 20.95 15.49 -0.36
N GLN A 222 20.07 15.12 -1.28
CA GLN A 222 18.70 14.69 -1.02
C GLN A 222 18.27 13.67 -2.08
N PHE A 223 17.56 12.63 -1.68
CA PHE A 223 16.92 11.70 -2.60
C PHE A 223 15.46 11.52 -2.19
N THR A 224 14.59 11.47 -3.19
CA THR A 224 13.14 11.35 -2.97
C THR A 224 12.79 9.87 -2.89
N ILE A 225 12.13 9.49 -1.79
CA ILE A 225 11.55 8.15 -1.62
C ILE A 225 10.06 8.28 -1.90
N VAL A 226 9.58 7.52 -2.88
CA VAL A 226 8.18 7.38 -3.19
C VAL A 226 7.70 6.06 -2.61
N THR A 227 6.62 6.11 -1.83
CA THR A 227 5.97 4.91 -1.30
C THR A 227 4.55 4.85 -1.84
N ILE A 228 4.17 3.72 -2.42
CA ILE A 228 2.81 3.47 -2.89
C ILE A 228 2.25 2.25 -2.17
N ASN A 229 0.96 2.31 -1.86
CA ASN A 229 0.24 1.26 -1.17
C ASN A 229 -0.73 0.52 -2.11
N ASP A 230 -0.52 0.67 -3.42
CA ASP A 230 -1.40 0.13 -4.45
C ASP A 230 -0.94 -1.26 -4.89
N CYS A 231 -1.89 -2.12 -5.26
CA CYS A 231 -1.64 -3.49 -5.74
C CYS A 231 -1.97 -3.65 -7.24
N ASP A 232 -2.34 -2.55 -7.90
CA ASP A 232 -2.84 -2.56 -9.27
C ASP A 232 -1.73 -2.34 -10.31
N ASP A 233 -2.10 -2.45 -11.59
CA ASP A 233 -1.22 -2.26 -12.76
C ASP A 233 -0.56 -0.86 -12.78
N SER A 234 -1.18 0.11 -12.10
CA SER A 234 -0.64 1.45 -11.82
C SER A 234 0.77 1.41 -11.21
N THR A 235 1.08 0.36 -10.44
CA THR A 235 2.38 0.19 -9.80
C THR A 235 3.50 0.04 -10.83
N LEU A 236 3.26 -0.69 -11.92
CA LEU A 236 4.24 -0.85 -12.99
C LEU A 236 4.46 0.46 -13.76
N GLU A 237 3.41 1.27 -13.92
CA GLU A 237 3.51 2.59 -14.52
C GLU A 237 4.35 3.55 -13.66
N VAL A 238 4.07 3.58 -12.35
CA VAL A 238 4.88 4.35 -11.40
C VAL A 238 6.32 3.85 -11.40
N ALA A 239 6.56 2.54 -11.38
CA ALA A 239 7.91 1.97 -11.45
C ALA A 239 8.67 2.37 -12.73
N ASN A 240 8.02 2.31 -13.89
CA ASN A 240 8.60 2.76 -15.16
C ASN A 240 8.96 4.25 -15.11
N PHE A 241 8.12 5.06 -14.45
CA PHE A 241 8.39 6.47 -14.27
C PHE A 241 9.52 6.75 -13.27
N MET A 242 9.60 5.98 -12.18
CA MET A 242 10.64 6.10 -11.16
C MET A 242 12.03 5.80 -11.71
N ARG A 243 12.11 4.85 -12.65
CA ARG A 243 13.32 4.57 -13.42
C ARG A 243 13.88 5.83 -14.07
N ASP A 244 13.02 6.69 -14.60
CA ASP A 244 13.42 7.87 -15.38
C ASP A 244 13.72 9.09 -14.48
N THR A 245 13.19 9.13 -13.25
CA THR A 245 13.30 10.28 -12.33
C THR A 245 14.40 10.19 -11.28
N LYS A 246 15.16 9.09 -11.23
CA LYS A 246 16.19 8.81 -10.20
C LYS A 246 15.65 8.79 -8.76
N ALA A 247 14.34 8.83 -8.57
CA ALA A 247 13.71 8.66 -7.27
C ALA A 247 13.65 7.17 -6.90
N LEU A 248 13.77 6.88 -5.60
CA LEU A 248 13.66 5.52 -5.07
C LEU A 248 12.19 5.19 -4.85
N LEU A 249 11.70 4.14 -5.49
CA LEU A 249 10.36 3.59 -5.23
C LEU A 249 10.47 2.48 -4.19
N ALA A 250 9.96 2.71 -2.99
CA ALA A 250 9.89 1.74 -1.92
C ALA A 250 8.46 1.23 -1.79
N LEU A 251 8.23 -0.06 -2.03
CA LEU A 251 6.88 -0.64 -2.02
C LEU A 251 6.89 -2.08 -1.51
N SER A 252 5.72 -2.66 -1.30
CA SER A 252 5.56 -4.05 -0.85
C SER A 252 4.39 -4.69 -1.58
N VAL A 253 4.63 -5.12 -2.82
CA VAL A 253 3.59 -5.69 -3.70
C VAL A 253 4.01 -7.05 -4.27
N PRO A 254 3.08 -8.00 -4.44
CA PRO A 254 3.34 -9.26 -5.11
C PRO A 254 3.34 -9.04 -6.63
N ILE A 255 4.42 -8.46 -7.18
CA ILE A 255 4.60 -8.31 -8.63
C ILE A 255 6.02 -8.73 -8.96
N SER A 256 6.16 -9.87 -9.65
CA SER A 256 7.46 -10.42 -10.05
C SER A 256 8.24 -9.51 -10.98
N ASP A 257 7.56 -8.74 -11.84
CA ASP A 257 8.23 -7.90 -12.84
C ASP A 257 9.13 -6.84 -12.18
N LEU A 258 8.79 -6.39 -10.97
CA LEU A 258 9.58 -5.41 -10.21
C LEU A 258 10.90 -5.97 -9.67
N SER A 259 11.14 -7.27 -9.80
CA SER A 259 12.42 -7.89 -9.44
C SER A 259 13.46 -7.86 -10.57
N ASP A 260 13.08 -7.39 -11.77
CA ASP A 260 14.02 -7.07 -12.84
C ASP A 260 14.77 -5.77 -12.50
N ILE A 261 15.94 -5.91 -11.87
CA ILE A 261 16.78 -4.78 -11.42
C ILE A 261 17.33 -4.00 -12.62
N ASP A 262 17.53 -4.64 -13.78
CA ASP A 262 18.00 -3.96 -14.98
C ASP A 262 16.92 -3.03 -15.54
N ARG A 263 15.66 -3.47 -15.51
CA ARG A 263 14.51 -2.66 -15.91
C ARG A 263 14.10 -1.64 -14.85
N TYR A 264 14.18 -1.98 -13.56
CA TYR A 264 13.70 -1.18 -12.43
C TYR A 264 14.78 -0.90 -11.38
N PRO A 265 15.90 -0.24 -11.75
CA PRO A 265 17.08 -0.10 -10.90
C PRO A 265 16.85 0.78 -9.65
N THR A 266 15.76 1.55 -9.63
CA THR A 266 15.39 2.43 -8.53
C THR A 266 14.17 1.93 -7.76
N VAL A 267 13.75 0.67 -7.96
CA VAL A 267 12.63 0.07 -7.23
C VAL A 267 13.17 -0.89 -6.17
N LEU A 268 12.65 -0.74 -4.97
CA LEU A 268 12.91 -1.62 -3.85
C LEU A 268 11.57 -2.19 -3.39
N ASN A 269 11.35 -3.45 -3.74
CA ASN A 269 10.18 -4.20 -3.36
C ASN A 269 10.48 -5.03 -2.10
N PHE A 270 9.85 -4.68 -1.00
CA PHE A 270 9.96 -5.38 0.28
C PHE A 270 9.06 -6.61 0.38
N PHE A 271 8.26 -6.90 -0.65
CA PHE A 271 7.42 -8.09 -0.66
C PHE A 271 8.29 -9.34 -0.68
N SER A 272 8.15 -10.17 0.36
CA SER A 272 8.98 -11.36 0.60
C SER A 272 8.86 -12.42 -0.49
N MET A 273 7.74 -12.45 -1.22
CA MET A 273 7.40 -13.56 -2.10
C MET A 273 6.77 -13.10 -3.43
N PRO A 274 7.55 -12.75 -4.46
CA PRO A 274 7.00 -12.47 -5.79
C PRO A 274 6.24 -13.69 -6.34
N ASP A 275 5.26 -13.46 -7.21
CA ASP A 275 4.28 -14.44 -7.71
C ASP A 275 4.92 -15.74 -8.22
N ALA A 276 6.09 -15.63 -8.84
CA ALA A 276 6.89 -16.75 -9.34
C ALA A 276 7.30 -17.76 -8.25
N TYR A 277 7.45 -17.32 -7.00
CA TYR A 277 7.81 -18.18 -5.86
C TYR A 277 6.77 -19.28 -5.64
N PHE A 278 5.48 -18.95 -5.75
CA PHE A 278 4.41 -19.94 -5.60
C PHE A 278 4.52 -21.04 -6.65
N VAL A 279 4.75 -20.66 -7.92
CA VAL A 279 4.91 -21.62 -9.01
C VAL A 279 6.17 -22.48 -8.82
N HIS A 280 7.28 -21.88 -8.38
CA HIS A 280 8.49 -22.64 -8.07
C HIS A 280 8.31 -23.61 -6.91
N THR A 281 7.53 -23.24 -5.89
CA THR A 281 7.19 -24.14 -4.79
C THR A 281 6.36 -25.32 -5.29
N VAL A 282 5.35 -25.08 -6.12
CA VAL A 282 4.56 -26.15 -6.76
C VAL A 282 5.44 -27.03 -7.63
N ALA A 283 6.38 -26.45 -8.40
CA ALA A 283 7.32 -27.20 -9.23
C ALA A 283 8.23 -28.13 -8.41
N LEU A 284 8.74 -27.66 -7.27
CA LEU A 284 9.56 -28.48 -6.37
C LEU A 284 8.74 -29.58 -5.68
N LEU A 285 7.49 -29.29 -5.29
CA LEU A 285 6.56 -30.31 -4.78
C LEU A 285 6.28 -31.37 -5.85
N ALA A 286 5.99 -30.94 -7.08
CA ALA A 286 5.78 -31.83 -8.21
C ALA A 286 6.99 -32.72 -8.47
N GLN A 287 8.20 -32.16 -8.45
CA GLN A 287 9.43 -32.93 -8.57
C GLN A 287 9.61 -33.93 -7.42
N ARG A 288 9.40 -33.48 -6.17
CA ARG A 288 9.59 -34.29 -4.95
C ARG A 288 8.63 -35.48 -4.91
N PHE A 289 7.38 -35.26 -5.25
CA PHE A 289 6.30 -36.25 -5.21
C PHE A 289 6.02 -36.91 -6.57
N ARG A 290 6.83 -36.59 -7.59
CA ARG A 290 6.74 -37.12 -8.96
C ARG A 290 5.36 -36.92 -9.59
N TRP A 291 4.78 -35.73 -9.42
CA TRP A 291 3.54 -35.36 -10.10
C TRP A 291 3.81 -35.18 -11.59
N SER A 292 3.01 -35.86 -12.42
CA SER A 292 3.08 -35.75 -13.89
C SER A 292 2.23 -34.61 -14.44
N GLY A 293 1.20 -34.19 -13.70
CA GLY A 293 0.31 -33.12 -14.11
C GLY A 293 -0.48 -32.51 -12.94
N ILE A 294 -1.08 -31.34 -13.20
CA ILE A 294 -1.88 -30.59 -12.25
C ILE A 294 -3.12 -30.00 -12.93
N ASN A 295 -4.26 -30.09 -12.26
CA ASN A 295 -5.47 -29.38 -12.63
C ASN A 295 -5.50 -28.02 -11.93
N MET A 296 -5.82 -26.96 -12.66
CA MET A 296 -5.86 -25.60 -12.12
C MET A 296 -7.26 -25.02 -12.28
N LEU A 297 -7.89 -24.64 -11.18
CA LEU A 297 -9.12 -23.87 -11.18
C LEU A 297 -8.80 -22.38 -11.05
N CYS A 298 -9.13 -21.60 -12.07
CA CYS A 298 -8.80 -20.18 -12.15
C CYS A 298 -10.04 -19.29 -12.15
N ASN A 299 -10.09 -18.30 -11.25
CA ASN A 299 -11.11 -17.25 -11.32
C ASN A 299 -10.65 -16.08 -12.21
N ILE A 300 -11.33 -15.84 -13.34
CA ILE A 300 -10.99 -14.75 -14.26
C ILE A 300 -11.41 -13.36 -13.74
N GLU A 301 -12.31 -13.32 -12.76
CA GLU A 301 -12.73 -12.10 -12.07
C GLU A 301 -11.86 -11.81 -10.83
N GLY A 302 -10.94 -12.72 -10.49
CA GLY A 302 -9.97 -12.48 -9.43
C GLY A 302 -8.93 -11.43 -9.83
N GLY A 303 -8.38 -10.69 -8.87
CA GLY A 303 -7.27 -9.76 -9.12
C GLY A 303 -5.96 -10.54 -9.22
N PHE A 304 -5.43 -10.92 -8.06
CA PHE A 304 -4.19 -11.69 -7.95
C PHE A 304 -4.33 -13.13 -8.51
N GLU A 305 -5.44 -13.82 -8.20
CA GLU A 305 -5.69 -15.20 -8.66
C GLU A 305 -5.58 -15.31 -10.19
N ARG A 306 -6.12 -14.31 -10.90
CA ARG A 306 -6.13 -14.25 -12.36
C ARG A 306 -4.73 -14.06 -12.92
N LYS A 307 -3.97 -13.09 -12.39
CA LYS A 307 -2.59 -12.83 -12.82
C LYS A 307 -1.72 -14.07 -12.62
N LEU A 308 -1.82 -14.72 -11.46
CA LEU A 308 -1.09 -15.95 -11.18
C LEU A 308 -1.50 -17.07 -12.15
N CYS A 309 -2.80 -17.25 -12.42
CA CYS A 309 -3.26 -18.25 -13.40
C CYS A 309 -2.72 -18.00 -14.81
N GLN A 310 -2.69 -16.74 -15.24
CA GLN A 310 -2.22 -16.35 -16.58
C GLN A 310 -0.73 -16.66 -16.76
N HIS A 311 0.09 -16.29 -15.78
CA HIS A 311 1.55 -16.45 -15.87
C HIS A 311 2.07 -17.80 -15.39
N PHE A 312 1.19 -18.68 -14.90
CA PHE A 312 1.60 -19.98 -14.34
C PHE A 312 2.41 -20.83 -15.33
N ASP A 313 2.02 -20.85 -16.61
CA ASP A 313 2.70 -21.68 -17.62
C ASP A 313 4.12 -21.17 -17.87
N GLU A 314 4.27 -19.85 -17.98
CA GLU A 314 5.56 -19.17 -18.19
C GLU A 314 6.52 -19.44 -17.02
N PHE A 315 6.04 -19.25 -15.79
CA PHE A 315 6.83 -19.55 -14.60
C PHE A 315 7.17 -21.04 -14.48
N LEU A 316 6.27 -21.94 -14.89
CA LEU A 316 6.54 -23.37 -14.86
C LEU A 316 7.58 -23.78 -15.91
N GLN A 317 7.50 -23.24 -17.13
CA GLN A 317 8.45 -23.54 -18.23
C GLN A 317 9.89 -23.25 -17.86
N THR A 318 10.10 -22.22 -17.05
CA THR A 318 11.43 -21.88 -16.58
C THR A 318 11.87 -22.77 -15.40
N SER A 319 10.97 -23.48 -14.71
CA SER A 319 11.24 -24.22 -13.49
C SER A 319 11.75 -25.67 -13.69
N VAL A 320 12.07 -26.35 -12.59
CA VAL A 320 12.43 -27.79 -12.58
C VAL A 320 11.31 -28.72 -13.07
N ALA A 321 10.06 -28.25 -13.07
CA ALA A 321 8.88 -29.03 -13.47
C ALA A 321 8.36 -28.63 -14.86
N ARG A 322 9.24 -28.17 -15.76
CA ARG A 322 8.89 -27.73 -17.12
C ARG A 322 8.10 -28.74 -17.99
N ASN A 323 8.12 -30.03 -17.64
CA ASN A 323 7.42 -31.10 -18.36
C ASN A 323 6.10 -31.50 -17.69
N MET A 324 5.69 -30.85 -16.60
CA MET A 324 4.44 -31.16 -15.91
C MET A 324 3.27 -30.67 -16.76
N GLU A 325 2.29 -31.54 -16.99
CA GLU A 325 1.08 -31.22 -17.74
C GLU A 325 0.16 -30.32 -16.91
N ILE A 326 -0.31 -29.22 -17.49
CA ILE A 326 -1.23 -28.30 -16.80
C ILE A 326 -2.56 -28.28 -17.54
N HIS A 327 -3.65 -28.59 -16.83
CA HIS A 327 -5.02 -28.44 -17.35
C HIS A 327 -5.71 -27.31 -16.62
N LYS A 328 -6.07 -26.23 -17.33
CA LYS A 328 -6.72 -25.05 -16.75
C LYS A 328 -8.23 -25.07 -16.96
N THR A 329 -8.98 -24.91 -15.89
CA THR A 329 -10.43 -24.69 -15.90
C THR A 329 -10.71 -23.28 -15.40
N PHE A 330 -11.39 -22.49 -16.22
CA PHE A 330 -11.71 -21.10 -15.90
C PHE A 330 -13.14 -20.95 -15.38
N VAL A 331 -13.31 -20.11 -14.37
CA VAL A 331 -14.60 -19.68 -13.83
C VAL A 331 -14.65 -18.17 -13.74
N ALA A 332 -15.84 -17.60 -13.92
CA ALA A 332 -16.08 -16.16 -13.81
C ALA A 332 -16.99 -15.91 -12.62
N LEU A 333 -16.40 -15.79 -11.43
CA LEU A 333 -17.15 -15.63 -10.18
C LEU A 333 -16.71 -14.36 -9.47
N LYS A 334 -17.64 -13.44 -9.28
CA LYS A 334 -17.42 -12.25 -8.47
C LYS A 334 -17.40 -12.62 -6.99
N TYR A 335 -16.62 -11.88 -6.21
CA TYR A 335 -16.50 -12.12 -4.77
C TYR A 335 -17.81 -11.84 -4.02
N GLU A 336 -18.62 -10.91 -4.51
CA GLU A 336 -19.93 -10.58 -3.93
C GLU A 336 -20.95 -11.70 -4.08
N ASP A 337 -20.78 -12.58 -5.07
CA ASP A 337 -21.71 -13.65 -5.42
C ASP A 337 -21.42 -14.96 -4.68
N GLU A 338 -20.70 -14.91 -3.55
CA GLU A 338 -20.29 -16.08 -2.77
C GLU A 338 -21.47 -17.03 -2.47
N LEU A 339 -22.62 -16.46 -2.10
CA LEU A 339 -23.83 -17.21 -1.75
C LEU A 339 -24.43 -18.00 -2.93
N HIS A 340 -24.14 -17.58 -4.16
CA HIS A 340 -24.67 -18.16 -5.39
C HIS A 340 -23.60 -18.94 -6.18
N ALA A 341 -22.36 -18.99 -5.68
CA ALA A 341 -21.28 -19.69 -6.34
C ALA A 341 -21.57 -21.19 -6.42
N ASN A 342 -21.74 -21.70 -7.65
CA ASN A 342 -22.02 -23.10 -7.91
C ASN A 342 -20.91 -23.72 -8.77
N PHE A 343 -20.13 -24.62 -8.16
CA PHE A 343 -19.02 -25.32 -8.82
C PHE A 343 -19.42 -26.68 -9.42
N THR A 344 -20.71 -27.03 -9.45
CA THR A 344 -21.17 -28.37 -9.88
C THR A 344 -20.70 -28.75 -11.28
N ALA A 345 -20.69 -27.80 -12.22
CA ALA A 345 -20.22 -28.02 -13.59
C ALA A 345 -18.69 -28.11 -13.73
N VAL A 346 -17.95 -27.68 -12.70
CA VAL A 346 -16.49 -27.59 -12.70
C VAL A 346 -15.85 -28.90 -12.25
N TYR A 347 -16.41 -29.57 -11.24
CA TYR A 347 -15.80 -30.79 -10.68
C TYR A 347 -15.47 -31.89 -11.71
N PRO A 348 -16.36 -32.22 -12.68
CA PRO A 348 -16.03 -33.24 -13.68
C PRO A 348 -14.82 -32.92 -14.55
N GLN A 349 -14.45 -31.63 -14.67
CA GLN A 349 -13.28 -31.19 -15.44
C GLN A 349 -11.99 -31.31 -14.62
N LEU A 350 -12.09 -31.39 -13.29
CA LEU A 350 -10.95 -31.43 -12.37
C LEU A 350 -10.55 -32.85 -11.96
N THR A 351 -11.15 -33.90 -12.54
CA THR A 351 -10.86 -35.29 -12.19
C THR A 351 -9.79 -35.95 -13.05
N SER A 352 -9.28 -35.27 -14.09
CA SER A 352 -8.23 -35.80 -14.98
C SER A 352 -6.88 -35.99 -14.27
N GLN A 353 -6.59 -35.21 -13.24
CA GLN A 353 -5.36 -35.23 -12.45
C GLN A 353 -5.72 -35.26 -10.96
N ARG A 354 -4.88 -35.91 -10.15
CA ARG A 354 -5.10 -36.01 -8.69
C ARG A 354 -4.77 -34.73 -7.94
N VAL A 355 -3.85 -33.92 -8.46
CA VAL A 355 -3.43 -32.67 -7.83
C VAL A 355 -4.23 -31.53 -8.45
N ILE A 356 -4.94 -30.78 -7.60
CA ILE A 356 -5.83 -29.71 -8.01
C ILE A 356 -5.38 -28.42 -7.32
N MET A 357 -4.87 -27.46 -8.07
CA MET A 357 -4.59 -26.11 -7.60
C MET A 357 -5.82 -25.22 -7.75
N VAL A 358 -6.25 -24.61 -6.65
CA VAL A 358 -7.47 -23.81 -6.56
C VAL A 358 -7.09 -22.35 -6.37
N LEU A 359 -7.16 -21.57 -7.45
CA LEU A 359 -6.88 -20.13 -7.46
C LEU A 359 -8.19 -19.36 -7.29
N LEU A 360 -8.73 -19.46 -6.07
CA LEU A 360 -9.94 -18.77 -5.63
C LEU A 360 -9.63 -18.02 -4.34
N GLY A 361 -10.21 -16.82 -4.15
CA GLY A 361 -10.09 -16.17 -2.86
C GLY A 361 -10.84 -16.93 -1.74
N PRO A 362 -10.57 -16.59 -0.46
CA PRO A 362 -10.85 -17.47 0.68
C PRO A 362 -12.31 -17.94 0.82
N SER A 363 -13.25 -17.04 0.54
CA SER A 363 -14.68 -17.31 0.58
C SER A 363 -15.11 -18.36 -0.46
N LEU A 364 -14.74 -18.15 -1.72
CA LEU A 364 -15.04 -19.06 -2.82
C LEU A 364 -14.32 -20.40 -2.65
N LEU A 365 -13.07 -20.37 -2.16
CA LEU A 365 -12.31 -21.57 -1.82
C LEU A 365 -13.06 -22.43 -0.79
N ARG A 366 -13.64 -21.82 0.25
CA ARG A 366 -14.44 -22.55 1.25
C ARG A 366 -15.64 -23.25 0.61
N THR A 367 -16.43 -22.51 -0.17
CA THR A 367 -17.60 -23.07 -0.88
C THR A 367 -17.21 -24.19 -1.84
N PHE A 368 -16.10 -24.02 -2.56
CA PHE A 368 -15.54 -25.04 -3.44
C PHE A 368 -15.13 -26.31 -2.65
N MET A 369 -14.39 -26.18 -1.54
CA MET A 369 -13.95 -27.34 -0.77
C MET A 369 -15.13 -28.12 -0.17
N ILE A 370 -16.17 -27.44 0.34
CA ILE A 370 -17.40 -28.10 0.82
C ILE A 370 -18.09 -28.87 -0.31
N GLY A 371 -18.19 -28.26 -1.49
CA GLY A 371 -18.76 -28.91 -2.67
C GLY A 371 -17.93 -30.10 -3.19
N ALA A 372 -16.60 -30.08 -3.01
CA ALA A 372 -15.71 -31.20 -3.29
C ALA A 372 -15.91 -32.34 -2.27
N HIS A 373 -16.08 -31.99 -0.99
CA HIS A 373 -16.33 -32.95 0.09
C HIS A 373 -17.64 -33.72 -0.09
N SER A 374 -18.73 -33.02 -0.44
CA SER A 374 -20.02 -33.65 -0.73
C SER A 374 -19.99 -34.60 -1.94
N ARG A 375 -18.95 -34.50 -2.78
CA ARG A 375 -18.67 -35.38 -3.92
C ARG A 375 -17.59 -36.41 -3.64
N ASN A 376 -17.22 -36.59 -2.38
CA ASN A 376 -16.20 -37.54 -1.93
C ASN A 376 -14.80 -37.32 -2.54
N MET A 377 -14.48 -36.09 -2.98
CA MET A 377 -13.14 -35.77 -3.53
C MET A 377 -12.10 -35.48 -2.44
N THR A 378 -12.52 -35.32 -1.17
CA THR A 378 -11.62 -35.01 -0.04
C THR A 378 -11.34 -36.24 0.84
N ASN A 379 -11.41 -37.43 0.26
CA ASN A 379 -11.20 -38.72 0.92
C ASN A 379 -9.73 -39.21 0.87
N GLY A 380 -8.84 -38.42 0.24
CA GLY A 380 -7.44 -38.77 0.02
C GLY A 380 -7.09 -39.13 -1.43
N ASP A 381 -8.09 -39.28 -2.32
CA ASP A 381 -7.84 -39.55 -3.75
C ASP A 381 -7.30 -38.32 -4.49
N TYR A 382 -7.62 -37.12 -4.00
CA TYR A 382 -7.20 -35.84 -4.54
C TYR A 382 -6.45 -35.01 -3.50
N ILE A 383 -5.48 -34.23 -3.99
CA ILE A 383 -4.73 -33.25 -3.19
C ILE A 383 -5.11 -31.87 -3.69
N PHE A 384 -5.61 -31.03 -2.81
CA PHE A 384 -5.94 -29.65 -3.14
C PHE A 384 -4.80 -28.73 -2.70
N LEU A 385 -4.38 -27.83 -3.58
CA LEU A 385 -3.40 -26.79 -3.30
C LEU A 385 -4.09 -25.42 -3.40
N ALA A 386 -3.80 -24.52 -2.47
CA ALA A 386 -4.18 -23.12 -2.56
C ALA A 386 -3.04 -22.24 -2.08
N PHE A 387 -3.10 -20.94 -2.39
CA PHE A 387 -2.12 -19.97 -1.91
C PHE A 387 -2.67 -19.15 -0.75
N GLY A 388 -1.79 -18.81 0.19
CA GLY A 388 -2.06 -17.91 1.30
C GLY A 388 -1.49 -16.51 1.03
N ILE A 389 -2.11 -15.76 0.13
CA ILE A 389 -1.68 -14.38 -0.23
C ILE A 389 -1.72 -13.39 0.91
N LEU A 390 -2.48 -13.69 1.96
CA LEU A 390 -2.57 -12.84 3.12
C LEU A 390 -1.67 -13.31 4.24
N GLY A 391 -0.62 -14.10 3.99
CA GLY A 391 0.30 -14.64 5.00
C GLY A 391 -0.15 -15.97 5.62
N ILE A 392 0.74 -16.56 6.43
CA ILE A 392 0.55 -17.86 7.11
C ILE A 392 -0.89 -17.99 7.63
N PRO A 393 -1.61 -19.07 7.32
CA PRO A 393 -2.80 -19.43 8.10
C PRO A 393 -2.32 -19.61 9.54
N SER A 394 -2.37 -18.53 10.32
CA SER A 394 -2.16 -18.63 11.76
C SER A 394 -3.11 -19.72 12.25
N GLN A 395 -2.74 -20.45 13.30
CA GLN A 395 -3.59 -21.50 13.88
C GLN A 395 -5.04 -21.06 14.17
N ASN A 396 -5.36 -19.76 14.12
CA ASN A 396 -6.69 -19.18 14.33
C ASN A 396 -7.34 -18.56 13.08
N ALA A 397 -6.64 -18.45 11.96
CA ALA A 397 -7.20 -18.00 10.67
C ALA A 397 -7.77 -19.20 9.91
N PHE A 398 -8.75 -19.85 10.53
CA PHE A 398 -9.44 -20.99 9.97
C PHE A 398 -10.29 -20.52 8.79
N PHE A 399 -9.73 -20.52 7.57
CA PHE A 399 -10.46 -20.19 6.33
C PHE A 399 -11.76 -20.99 6.17
N TRP A 400 -11.85 -22.14 6.82
CA TRP A 400 -13.02 -23.01 6.83
C TRP A 400 -14.11 -22.60 7.84
N ARG A 401 -13.81 -21.80 8.88
CA ARG A 401 -14.77 -21.49 9.96
C ARG A 401 -15.42 -20.13 9.76
N LYS A 402 -16.74 -20.10 9.57
CA LYS A 402 -17.54 -18.87 9.43
C LYS A 402 -18.61 -18.71 10.51
N ASN A 403 -18.63 -19.59 11.51
CA ASN A 403 -19.73 -19.74 12.47
C ASN A 403 -21.06 -19.99 11.76
N GLN A 404 -21.01 -20.81 10.72
CA GLN A 404 -22.16 -21.25 9.91
C GLN A 404 -22.43 -22.74 10.16
N THR A 405 -23.60 -23.23 9.77
CA THR A 405 -24.03 -24.62 10.02
C THR A 405 -23.16 -25.66 9.31
N ASP A 406 -22.50 -25.26 8.23
CA ASP A 406 -21.62 -26.07 7.39
C ASP A 406 -20.14 -26.05 7.84
N ASP A 407 -19.80 -25.41 8.96
CA ASP A 407 -18.41 -25.36 9.47
C ASP A 407 -17.81 -26.74 9.74
N LYS A 408 -18.65 -27.71 10.16
CA LYS A 408 -18.20 -29.09 10.36
C LYS A 408 -17.79 -29.75 9.04
N GLU A 409 -18.57 -29.54 7.98
CA GLU A 409 -18.28 -30.06 6.65
C GLU A 409 -17.07 -29.36 6.05
N ALA A 410 -16.97 -28.04 6.21
CA ALA A 410 -15.82 -27.26 5.81
C ALA A 410 -14.54 -27.77 6.50
N PHE A 411 -14.59 -28.04 7.80
CA PHE A 411 -13.44 -28.59 8.52
C PHE A 411 -12.97 -29.93 7.96
N LEU A 412 -13.92 -30.84 7.65
CA LEU A 412 -13.60 -32.13 7.05
C LEU A 412 -13.03 -31.98 5.64
N ALA A 413 -13.62 -31.10 4.82
CA ALA A 413 -13.18 -30.81 3.46
C ALA A 413 -11.74 -30.30 3.42
N PHE A 414 -11.40 -29.37 4.33
CA PHE A 414 -10.10 -28.71 4.37
C PHE A 414 -8.96 -29.65 4.82
N ARG A 415 -9.24 -30.86 5.30
CA ARG A 415 -8.20 -31.85 5.62
C ARG A 415 -7.38 -32.28 4.40
N SER A 416 -7.96 -32.19 3.20
CA SER A 416 -7.28 -32.50 1.94
C SER A 416 -6.61 -31.28 1.27
N LEU A 417 -6.65 -30.11 1.91
CA LEU A 417 -6.13 -28.85 1.38
C LEU A 417 -4.77 -28.53 1.97
N LEU A 418 -3.77 -28.31 1.10
CA LEU A 418 -2.48 -27.73 1.44
C LEU A 418 -2.48 -26.25 1.03
N ILE A 419 -2.10 -25.37 1.96
CA ILE A 419 -1.99 -23.94 1.71
C ILE A 419 -0.50 -23.58 1.65
N ILE A 420 -0.06 -23.08 0.50
CA ILE A 420 1.28 -22.53 0.32
C ILE A 420 1.24 -21.09 0.84
N ALA A 421 1.85 -20.86 2.00
CA ALA A 421 1.84 -19.57 2.66
C ALA A 421 3.06 -18.71 2.30
N ASP A 422 2.84 -17.40 2.22
CA ASP A 422 3.93 -16.42 2.31
C ASP A 422 4.49 -16.41 3.74
N SER A 423 5.80 -16.33 3.82
CA SER A 423 6.62 -16.88 4.89
C SER A 423 7.31 -15.72 5.64
N GLU A 424 6.72 -15.28 6.75
CA GLU A 424 7.31 -14.29 7.68
C GLU A 424 7.57 -14.87 9.09
N GLY A 425 7.38 -16.18 9.30
CA GLY A 425 7.53 -16.82 10.63
C GLY A 425 8.73 -17.78 10.71
N ASP A 426 9.22 -18.03 11.94
CA ASP A 426 10.23 -19.06 12.26
C ASP A 426 9.81 -20.42 11.66
N HIS A 427 10.45 -20.78 10.55
CA HIS A 427 10.13 -22.02 9.84
C HIS A 427 10.78 -23.21 10.52
N ASN A 428 9.96 -23.95 11.28
CA ASN A 428 10.25 -25.34 11.64
C ASN A 428 9.98 -26.31 10.46
N GLY A 429 9.76 -25.80 9.23
CA GLY A 429 9.59 -26.62 8.03
C GLY A 429 10.90 -27.25 7.57
N PRO A 430 10.87 -28.20 6.60
CA PRO A 430 12.08 -28.81 6.07
C PRO A 430 12.97 -27.73 5.44
N GLN A 431 14.06 -27.36 6.13
CA GLN A 431 14.98 -26.30 5.71
C GLN A 431 15.47 -26.50 4.27
N GLU A 432 15.58 -27.75 3.82
CA GLU A 432 16.01 -28.11 2.47
C GLU A 432 15.13 -27.52 1.37
N VAL A 433 13.80 -27.52 1.52
CA VAL A 433 12.89 -26.98 0.49
C VAL A 433 12.98 -25.47 0.44
N ASN A 434 12.96 -24.83 1.60
CA ASN A 434 13.04 -23.37 1.70
C ASN A 434 14.37 -22.85 1.13
N TRP A 435 15.48 -23.52 1.47
CA TRP A 435 16.80 -23.26 0.89
C TRP A 435 16.80 -23.39 -0.63
N LYS A 436 16.23 -24.46 -1.19
CA LYS A 436 16.21 -24.67 -2.65
C LYS A 436 15.41 -23.60 -3.39
N VAL A 437 14.27 -23.18 -2.83
CA VAL A 437 13.49 -22.08 -3.44
C VAL A 437 14.29 -20.78 -3.39
N HIS A 438 14.85 -20.44 -2.23
CA HIS A 438 15.68 -19.24 -2.07
C HIS A 438 16.90 -19.25 -2.99
N ALA A 439 17.57 -20.40 -3.14
CA ALA A 439 18.71 -20.54 -4.03
C ALA A 439 18.33 -20.34 -5.50
N GLU A 440 17.20 -20.88 -5.95
CA GLU A 440 16.72 -20.71 -7.33
C GLU A 440 16.31 -19.26 -7.62
N ILE A 441 15.67 -18.59 -6.66
CA ILE A 441 15.32 -17.16 -6.79
C ILE A 441 16.57 -16.30 -6.80
N LYS A 442 17.51 -16.53 -5.88
CA LYS A 442 18.80 -15.82 -5.82
C LYS A 442 19.56 -15.97 -7.14
N ARG A 443 19.58 -17.17 -7.71
CA ARG A 443 20.22 -17.47 -8.99
C ARG A 443 19.62 -16.68 -10.15
N ARG A 444 18.30 -16.50 -10.17
CA ARG A 444 17.58 -15.83 -11.26
C ARG A 444 17.65 -14.33 -11.21
N TYR A 445 17.35 -13.76 -10.05
CA TYR A 445 17.23 -12.32 -9.89
C TYR A 445 18.56 -11.66 -9.55
N ASN A 446 19.66 -12.42 -9.63
CA ASN A 446 21.02 -11.97 -9.32
C ASN A 446 21.09 -11.17 -8.01
N ILE A 447 20.36 -11.64 -6.98
CA ILE A 447 20.26 -10.95 -5.71
C ILE A 447 21.59 -11.18 -4.98
N SER A 448 22.53 -10.26 -5.18
CA SER A 448 23.79 -10.22 -4.46
C SER A 448 23.56 -9.68 -3.05
N GLN A 449 22.85 -10.42 -2.20
CA GLN A 449 23.06 -10.21 -0.77
C GLN A 449 24.47 -10.73 -0.45
N LYS A 450 25.41 -9.79 -0.26
CA LYS A 450 26.47 -9.99 0.73
C LYS A 450 25.76 -10.10 2.07
N ILE A 451 25.21 -11.27 2.36
CA ILE A 451 25.00 -11.67 3.74
C ILE A 451 26.43 -11.77 4.24
N GLU A 452 26.86 -10.79 5.05
CA GLU A 452 28.05 -10.99 5.87
C GLU A 452 27.78 -12.31 6.60
N GLU A 453 28.52 -13.35 6.21
CA GLU A 453 28.56 -14.59 6.95
C GLU A 453 29.00 -14.18 8.36
N GLU A 454 28.03 -14.08 9.27
CA GLU A 454 28.31 -13.94 10.68
C GLU A 454 29.20 -15.12 11.04
N VAL A 455 30.47 -14.76 11.26
CA VAL A 455 31.53 -15.65 11.67
C VAL A 455 31.04 -16.41 12.89
N GLN A 456 31.02 -17.75 12.75
CA GLN A 456 30.74 -18.73 13.80
C GLN A 456 31.52 -18.49 15.09
#